data_AF-A0A6I2YYT5-F1
#
_entry.id   AF-A0A6I2YYT5-F1
#
_cell.length_a   1.000
_cell.length_b   1.000
_cell.length_c   1.000
_cell.angle_alpha   90.00
_cell.angle_beta   90.00
_cell.angle_gamma   90.00
#
_symmetry.space_group_name_H-M   'P 1'
#
loop_
_entity.id
_entity.type
_entity.pdbx_description
1 polymer ?
#
loop_
_entity_poly.entity_id
_entity_poly.type
_entity_poly.pdbx_seq_one_letter_code
_entity_poly.pdbx_strand_id
1 'polypeptide(L)' 'MRAIRRFNVRAVLPESLVPLEALAHNLRWCWSPNTRDLFAAMDDKLWKSLGQDPVRLLGE' A
#
# COMPACT_ATOMS: atom_id res chain seq x y z
N MET A 1 29.53 -2.71 16.55
CA MET A 1 29.02 -1.37 16.19
C MET A 1 27.53 -1.35 16.52
N ARG A 2 27.05 -0.49 17.42
CA ARG A 2 25.65 -0.46 17.90
C ARG A 2 24.99 0.80 17.37
N ALA A 3 23.88 0.67 16.63
CA ALA A 3 23.20 1.83 16.04
C ALA A 3 22.70 2.77 17.13
N ILE A 4 23.03 4.07 17.00
CA ILE A 4 22.71 5.12 17.99
C ILE A 4 21.21 5.47 17.98
N ARG A 5 20.52 5.35 16.83
CA ARG A 5 19.06 5.50 16.70
C ARG A 5 18.58 5.02 15.33
N ARG A 6 17.33 4.52 15.24
CA ARG A 6 16.68 4.13 13.98
C ARG A 6 15.61 5.16 13.64
N PHE A 7 15.64 5.72 12.44
CA PHE A 7 14.61 6.61 11.90
C PHE A 7 13.92 5.89 10.74
N ASN A 8 12.60 5.73 10.81
CA ASN A 8 11.80 5.25 9.69
C ASN A 8 11.27 6.47 8.95
N VAL A 9 11.71 6.67 7.71
CA VAL A 9 11.14 7.67 6.81
C VAL A 9 9.96 7.01 6.12
N ARG A 10 8.75 7.47 6.42
CA ARG A 10 7.55 7.04 5.71
C ARG A 10 7.31 7.96 4.52
N ALA A 11 6.98 7.35 3.38
CA ALA A 11 6.45 8.11 2.27
C ALA A 11 5.09 8.67 2.71
N VAL A 12 4.94 10.00 2.67
CA VAL A 12 3.63 10.63 2.85
C VAL A 12 2.92 10.55 1.51
N LEU A 13 1.72 9.96 1.48
CA LEU A 13 0.90 9.98 0.28
C LEU A 13 0.54 11.45 -0.07
N PRO A 14 0.66 11.85 -1.34
CA PRO A 14 0.10 13.11 -1.82
C PRO A 14 -1.41 13.20 -1.52
N GLU A 15 -1.93 14.41 -1.33
CA GLU A 15 -3.34 14.66 -0.97
C GLU A 15 -4.32 13.98 -1.94
N SER A 16 -3.99 13.96 -3.23
CA SER A 16 -4.79 13.30 -4.27
C SER A 16 -4.90 11.78 -4.11
N LEU A 17 -3.99 11.15 -3.38
CA LEU A 17 -3.93 9.71 -3.16
C LEU A 17 -4.46 9.28 -1.79
N VAL A 18 -4.78 10.22 -0.89
CA VAL A 18 -5.39 9.93 0.42
C VAL A 18 -6.60 8.98 0.34
N PRO A 19 -7.50 9.06 -0.67
CA PRO A 19 -8.59 8.11 -0.80
C PRO A 19 -8.15 6.64 -0.99
N LEU A 20 -6.94 6.40 -1.53
CA LEU A 20 -6.40 5.04 -1.69
C LEU A 20 -6.06 4.41 -0.34
N GLU A 21 -5.61 5.19 0.64
CA GLU A 21 -5.35 4.72 2.00
C GLU A 21 -6.64 4.21 2.65
N ALA A 22 -7.73 4.99 2.53
CA ALA A 22 -9.05 4.56 3.01
C ALA A 22 -9.55 3.29 2.32
N LEU A 23 -9.29 3.13 1.02
CA LEU A 23 -9.63 1.91 0.27
C LEU A 23 -8.76 0.71 0.69
N ALA A 24 -7.47 0.93 0.95
CA ALA A 24 -6.53 -0.11 1.38
C ALA A 24 -6.85 -0.65 2.78
N HIS A 25 -7.27 0.22 3.70
CA HIS A 25 -7.66 -0.16 5.05
C HIS A 25 -9.10 -0.70 5.15
N ASN A 26 -9.89 -0.63 4.08
CA ASN A 26 -11.25 -1.17 4.06
C ASN A 26 -11.26 -2.62 3.61
N LEU A 27 -11.57 -3.56 4.51
CA LEU A 27 -11.62 -5.01 4.26
C LEU A 27 -12.47 -5.42 3.04
N ARG A 28 -13.34 -4.53 2.54
CA ARG A 28 -14.07 -4.70 1.27
C ARG A 28 -13.17 -5.05 0.10
N TRP A 29 -11.92 -4.60 0.07
CA TRP A 29 -11.00 -4.94 -1.02
C TRP A 29 -10.77 -6.45 -1.14
N CYS A 30 -10.87 -7.21 -0.05
CA CYS A 30 -10.66 -8.66 -0.04
C CYS A 30 -11.61 -9.40 -0.99
N TRP A 31 -12.85 -8.91 -1.12
CA TRP A 31 -13.90 -9.50 -1.96
C TRP A 31 -14.33 -8.62 -3.13
N SER A 32 -13.66 -7.49 -3.38
CA SER A 32 -13.97 -6.58 -4.48
C SER A 32 -12.92 -6.70 -5.60
N PRO A 33 -13.26 -7.35 -6.74
CA PRO A 33 -12.34 -7.46 -7.88
C PRO A 33 -11.86 -6.09 -8.36
N ASN A 34 -12.80 -5.14 -8.52
CA ASN A 34 -12.48 -3.79 -9.00
C ASN A 34 -11.44 -3.07 -8.12
N THR A 35 -11.51 -3.22 -6.80
CA THR A 35 -10.53 -2.61 -5.90
C THR A 35 -9.17 -3.29 -6.02
N ARG A 36 -9.13 -4.61 -6.19
CA ARG A 36 -7.88 -5.37 -6.39
C ARG A 36 -7.24 -5.01 -7.73
N ASP A 37 -8.04 -4.85 -8.77
CA ASP A 37 -7.59 -4.45 -10.11
C ASP A 37 -7.01 -3.03 -10.11
N LEU A 38 -7.60 -2.11 -9.34
CA LEU A 38 -7.08 -0.76 -9.14
C LEU A 38 -5.64 -0.79 -8.59
N PHE A 39 -5.39 -1.53 -7.51
CA PHE A 39 -4.06 -1.64 -6.91
C PHE A 39 -3.08 -2.42 -7.81
N ALA A 40 -3.56 -3.47 -8.50
CA ALA A 40 -2.76 -4.22 -9.46
C ALA A 40 -2.32 -3.36 -10.66
N ALA A 41 -3.16 -2.41 -11.10
CA ALA A 41 -2.85 -1.52 -12.22
C ALA A 41 -1.73 -0.51 -11.91
N MET A 42 -1.41 -0.27 -10.63
CA MET A 42 -0.32 0.62 -10.22
C MET A 42 1.05 -0.02 -10.49
N ASP A 43 1.24 -1.25 -10.02
CA ASP A 43 2.42 -2.09 -10.30
C ASP A 43 2.06 -3.56 -10.05
N ASP A 44 1.76 -4.30 -11.12
CA ASP A 44 1.35 -5.70 -11.05
C ASP A 44 2.43 -6.62 -10.44
N LYS A 45 3.71 -6.31 -10.70
CA LYS A 45 4.82 -7.14 -10.19
C LYS A 45 4.98 -6.94 -8.69
N LEU A 46 4.99 -5.69 -8.23
CA LEU A 46 5.07 -5.36 -6.82
C LEU A 46 3.84 -5.87 -6.08
N TRP A 47 2.64 -5.67 -6.65
CA TRP A 47 1.38 -6.17 -6.10
C TRP A 47 1.40 -7.67 -5.81
N LYS A 48 1.84 -8.47 -6.78
CA LYS A 48 2.01 -9.92 -6.60
C LYS A 48 3.06 -10.27 -5.56
N SER A 49 4.19 -9.56 -5.55
CA SER A 49 5.28 -9.79 -4.59
C SER A 49 4.90 -9.49 -3.13
N LEU A 50 3.96 -8.57 -2.92
CA LEU A 50 3.46 -8.18 -1.61
C LEU A 50 2.31 -9.05 -1.11
N GLY A 51 1.90 -10.07 -1.87
CA GLY A 51 0.78 -10.93 -1.51
C GLY A 51 -0.58 -10.27 -1.73
N GLN A 52 -0.65 -9.32 -2.67
CA GLN A 52 -1.87 -8.57 -2.99
C GLN A 52 -2.39 -7.76 -1.78
N ASP A 53 -1.44 -7.16 -1.05
CA ASP A 53 -1.67 -6.32 0.12
C ASP A 53 -1.62 -4.83 -0.27
N PRO A 54 -2.74 -4.10 -0.22
CA PRO A 54 -2.80 -2.71 -0.64
C PRO A 54 -2.14 -1.75 0.35
N VAL A 55 -2.06 -2.11 1.64
CA VAL A 55 -1.38 -1.28 2.64
C VAL A 55 0.12 -1.31 2.40
N ARG A 56 0.68 -2.51 2.19
CA ARG A 56 2.10 -2.67 1.88
C ARG A 56 2.49 -2.03 0.54
N LEU A 57 1.58 -2.03 -0.44
CA LEU A 57 1.81 -1.37 -1.72
C LEU A 57 1.96 0.14 -1.57
N LEU A 58 1.25 0.75 -0.61
CA LEU A 58 1.30 2.18 -0.33
C LEU A 58 2.48 2.61 0.58
N GLY A 59 3.27 1.66 1.10
CA GLY A 59 4.55 1.94 1.75
C GLY A 59 4.53 2.09 3.28
N GLU A 60 3.92 1.12 3.98
CA GLU A 60 3.90 1.00 5.47
C GLU A 60 5.19 1.41 6.22
#